data_AF-A0A4U9XIW4-F1
#
_entry.id   AF-A0A4U9XIW4-F1
#
_cell.length_a   1.000
_cell.length_b   1.000
_cell.length_c   1.000
_cell.angle_alpha   90.00
_cell.angle_beta   90.00
_cell.angle_gamma   90.00
#
_symmetry.space_group_name_H-M   'P 1'
#
loop_
_entity.id
_entity.type
_entity.pdbx_description
1 polymer ?
#
loop_
_entity_poly.entity_id
_entity_poly.type
_entity_poly.pdbx_seq_one_letter_code
_entity_poly.pdbx_strand_id
1 'polypeptide(L)' 'MSDTAVLERPYLNLKSIIVSKGLKQKDIAKKLDMDKSTFSMKVNRYRGRDFTFSEASQLSKLLDIKMEDF' A
#
# COMPACT_ATOMS: atom_id res chain seq x y z
N MET A 1 14.98 28.44 -1.27
CA MET A 1 15.40 27.21 -1.94
C MET A 1 14.19 26.28 -1.97
N SER A 2 13.53 26.22 -3.12
CA SER A 2 12.40 25.32 -3.35
C SER A 2 12.98 23.95 -3.71
N ASP A 3 13.38 23.22 -2.67
CA ASP A 3 13.79 21.84 -2.84
C ASP A 3 12.55 21.04 -3.20
N THR A 4 12.59 20.48 -4.40
CA THR A 4 11.50 19.82 -5.08
C THR A 4 10.83 18.82 -4.17
N ALA A 5 9.57 19.09 -3.85
CA ALA A 5 8.59 18.07 -3.53
C ALA A 5 8.56 17.08 -4.71
N VAL A 6 9.50 16.13 -4.72
CA VAL A 6 9.21 14.82 -5.29
C VAL A 6 7.92 14.46 -4.61
N LEU A 7 6.85 14.32 -5.39
CA LEU A 7 5.63 13.71 -4.92
C LEU A 7 6.04 12.31 -4.48
N GLU A 8 6.54 12.18 -3.24
CA GLU A 8 6.79 10.92 -2.57
C GLU A 8 5.41 10.31 -2.52
N ARG A 9 5.08 9.54 -3.56
CA ARG A 9 3.85 8.77 -3.65
C ARG A 9 4.10 7.64 -2.68
N PRO A 10 3.58 7.73 -1.45
CA PRO A 10 3.89 6.75 -0.44
C PRO A 10 3.27 5.46 -0.95
N TYR A 11 3.94 4.33 -0.76
CA TYR A 11 3.52 3.05 -1.32
C TYR A 11 3.58 2.95 -2.85
N LEU A 12 4.40 3.77 -3.54
CA LEU A 12 4.70 3.56 -4.96
C LEU A 12 5.32 2.17 -5.19
N ASN A 13 6.24 1.78 -4.31
CA ASN A 13 6.85 0.45 -4.30
C ASN A 13 5.78 -0.64 -4.08
N LEU A 14 4.87 -0.45 -3.12
CA LEU A 14 3.75 -1.37 -2.89
C LEU A 14 2.91 -1.59 -4.17
N LYS A 15 2.55 -0.52 -4.88
CA LYS A 15 1.78 -0.64 -6.15
C LYS A 15 2.55 -1.45 -7.18
N SER A 16 3.85 -1.19 -7.33
CA SER A 16 4.72 -1.90 -8.27
C SER A 16 4.77 -3.40 -7.94
N ILE A 17 4.94 -3.75 -6.67
CA ILE A 17 5.01 -5.14 -6.19
C ILE A 17 3.67 -5.88 -6.41
N ILE A 18 2.55 -5.21 -6.16
CA ILE A 18 1.22 -5.80 -6.39
C ILE A 18 1.04 -6.16 -7.87
N VAL A 19 1.43 -5.25 -8.77
CA VAL A 19 1.35 -5.46 -10.22
C VAL A 19 2.32 -6.56 -10.66
N SER A 20 3.57 -6.56 -10.18
CA SER A 20 4.57 -7.56 -10.57
C SER A 20 4.23 -8.99 -10.12
N LYS A 21 3.50 -9.13 -9.01
CA LYS A 21 2.97 -10.42 -8.52
C LYS A 21 1.64 -10.82 -9.19
N GLY A 22 1.13 -10.02 -10.14
CA GLY A 22 -0.15 -10.30 -10.82
C GLY A 22 -1.37 -10.23 -9.89
N LEU A 23 -1.24 -9.58 -8.74
CA LEU A 23 -2.32 -9.46 -7.75
C LEU A 23 -3.20 -8.26 -8.05
N LYS A 24 -4.50 -8.37 -7.74
CA LYS A 24 -5.43 -7.24 -7.84
C LYS A 24 -5.64 -6.61 -6.47
N GLN A 25 -5.73 -5.28 -6.43
CA GLN A 25 -6.01 -4.54 -5.18
C GLN A 25 -7.29 -5.02 -4.48
N LYS A 26 -8.32 -5.43 -5.24
CA LYS A 26 -9.56 -5.98 -4.68
C LYS A 26 -9.31 -7.26 -3.85
N ASP A 27 -8.43 -8.13 -4.34
CA ASP A 27 -8.14 -9.41 -3.68
C ASP A 27 -7.31 -9.20 -2.41
N ILE A 28 -6.38 -8.25 -2.45
CA ILE A 28 -5.60 -7.82 -1.29
C ILE A 28 -6.51 -7.19 -0.24
N ALA A 29 -7.39 -6.27 -0.64
CA ALA A 29 -8.33 -5.62 0.25
C ALA A 29 -9.22 -6.65 0.97
N LYS A 30 -9.72 -7.66 0.25
CA LYS A 30 -10.49 -8.78 0.83
C LYS A 30 -9.68 -9.57 1.86
N LYS A 31 -8.38 -9.81 1.63
CA LYS A 31 -7.52 -10.53 2.58
C LYS A 31 -7.18 -9.72 3.83
N LEU A 32 -7.26 -8.39 3.74
CA LEU A 32 -7.10 -7.47 4.87
C LEU A 32 -8.44 -7.11 5.53
N ASP A 33 -9.52 -7.79 5.17
CA ASP A 33 -10.87 -7.53 5.67
C ASP A 33 -11.32 -6.05 5.50
N MET A 34 -11.02 -5.47 4.34
CA MET A 34 -11.40 -4.09 4.02
C MET A 34 -11.93 -3.93 2.59
N ASP A 35 -12.68 -2.85 2.36
CA ASP A 35 -13.13 -2.49 1.03
C ASP A 35 -11.99 -2.03 0.12
N LYS A 36 -12.13 -2.30 -1.18
CA LYS A 36 -11.19 -1.85 -2.22
C LYS A 36 -11.00 -0.33 -2.23
N SER A 37 -12.05 0.44 -1.91
CA SER A 37 -11.97 1.90 -1.79
C SER A 37 -11.10 2.32 -0.62
N THR A 38 -11.26 1.67 0.55
CA THR A 38 -10.43 1.90 1.74
C THR A 38 -8.97 1.59 1.47
N PHE A 39 -8.69 0.43 0.87
CA PHE A 39 -7.34 0.06 0.45
C PHE A 39 -6.74 1.12 -0.49
N SER A 40 -7.49 1.53 -1.51
CA SER A 40 -7.07 2.56 -2.46
C SER A 40 -6.82 3.90 -1.78
N MET A 41 -7.62 4.29 -0.79
CA MET A 41 -7.40 5.53 -0.03
C MET A 41 -6.10 5.45 0.79
N LYS A 42 -5.80 4.32 1.42
CA LYS A 42 -4.56 4.11 2.17
C LYS A 42 -3.31 4.10 1.29
N VAL A 43 -3.36 3.34 0.18
CA VAL A 43 -2.30 3.29 -0.82
C VAL A 43 -2.00 4.66 -1.45
N ASN A 44 -2.98 5.56 -1.51
CA ASN A 44 -2.78 6.92 -2.01
C ASN A 44 -2.62 7.96 -0.89
N ARG A 45 -2.55 7.55 0.38
CA ARG A 45 -2.60 8.40 1.58
C ARG A 45 -3.67 9.49 1.53
N TYR A 46 -4.84 9.18 0.98
CA TYR A 46 -5.91 10.16 0.81
C TYR A 46 -6.40 10.65 2.18
N ARG A 47 -6.27 11.96 2.42
CA ARG A 47 -6.55 12.63 3.71
C ARG A 47 -5.73 12.06 4.87
N GLY A 48 -4.48 11.66 4.63
CA GLY A 48 -3.58 11.15 5.66
C GLY A 48 -3.92 9.75 6.16
N ARG A 49 -4.87 9.04 5.53
CA ARG A 49 -5.17 7.65 5.86
C ARG A 49 -3.97 6.77 5.60
N ASP A 50 -3.73 5.86 6.51
CA ASP A 50 -2.59 4.96 6.45
C ASP A 50 -2.95 3.53 6.84
N PHE A 51 -2.06 2.59 6.53
CA PHE A 51 -2.13 1.25 7.07
C PHE A 51 -1.78 1.26 8.57
N THR A 52 -2.62 0.60 9.36
CA THR A 52 -2.25 0.24 10.73
C THR A 52 -1.11 -0.77 10.70
N PHE A 53 -0.40 -0.91 11.83
CA PHE A 53 0.66 -1.90 11.96
C PHE A 53 0.18 -3.33 11.64
N SER A 54 -1.05 -3.70 12.07
CA SER A 54 -1.63 -5.01 11.79
C SER A 54 -1.83 -5.23 10.29
N GLU A 55 -2.40 -4.24 9.58
CA GLU A 55 -2.61 -4.32 8.13
C GLU A 55 -1.29 -4.35 7.36
N ALA A 56 -0.29 -3.56 7.78
CA ALA A 56 1.05 -3.61 7.21
C ALA A 56 1.72 -4.98 7.43
N SER A 57 1.47 -5.61 8.58
CA SER A 57 1.99 -6.95 8.91
C SER A 57 1.33 -8.05 8.09
N GLN A 58 0.05 -7.90 7.81
CA GLN A 58 -0.65 -8.80 6.91
C GLN A 58 -0.21 -8.60 5.45
N LEU A 59 0.03 -7.35 5.03
CA LEU A 59 0.55 -7.02 3.70
C LEU A 59 1.94 -7.63 3.46
N SER A 60 2.86 -7.48 4.40
CA SER A 60 4.21 -8.06 4.30
C SER A 60 4.15 -9.58 4.14
N LYS A 61 3.31 -10.26 4.93
CA LYS A 61 3.08 -11.72 4.84
C LYS A 61 2.43 -12.12 3.52
N LEU A 62 1.43 -11.36 3.06
CA LEU A 62 0.70 -11.66 1.85
C LEU A 62 1.57 -11.50 0.60
N LEU A 63 2.42 -10.48 0.60
CA LEU A 63 3.28 -10.15 -0.52
C LEU A 63 4.64 -10.83 -0.40
N ASP A 64 4.96 -11.48 0.72
CA ASP A 64 6.27 -12.08 1.00
C ASP A 64 7.42 -11.08 0.78
N ILE A 65 7.30 -9.92 1.44
CA ILE A 65 8.27 -8.81 1.44
C ILE A 65 8.38 -8.25 2.85
N LYS A 66 9.43 -7.49 3.16
CA LYS A 66 9.51 -6.81 4.45
C LYS A 66 8.68 -5.52 4.44
N MET A 67 8.26 -5.06 5.62
CA MET A 67 7.53 -3.78 5.75
C MET A 67 8.35 -2.58 5.29
N GLU A 68 9.68 -2.65 5.41
CA GLU A 68 10.62 -1.61 4.98
C GLU A 68 10.75 -1.51 3.44
N ASP A 69 10.30 -2.53 2.71
CA ASP A 69 10.44 -2.59 1.25
C ASP A 69 9.32 -1.84 0.51
N PHE A 70 8.28 -1.34 1.21
CA PHE A 70 7.11 -0.70 0.58
C PHE A 70 6.61 0.55 1.31
#